data_AF-A0A6C0BW76-F1
#
_entry.id   AF-A0A6C0BW76-F1
#
_cell.length_a   1.000
_cell.length_b   1.000
_cell.length_c   1.000
_cell.angle_alpha   90.00
_cell.angle_beta   90.00
_cell.angle_gamma   90.00
#
_symmetry.space_group_name_H-M   'P 1'
#
loop_
_entity.id
_entity.type
_entity.pdbx_description
1 polymer ?
#
loop_
_entity_poly.entity_id
_entity_poly.type
_entity_poly.pdbx_seq_one_letter_code
_entity_poly.pdbx_strand_id
1 'polypeptide(L)'
;MLSKRKKEGCFCERRSFAPVLDKYQMDIIWMVWELLLLECKKDEKHIKSEIMNSLLSIFCIKYTSGLKKKRRYLLYFGITLLTETVDLNVDILNDKDAIHKIIGKIDVVYKDVKKNEISPATDYLFDGRTAPKSNLDKTIERLDALNKMSGE
;
A
#
# COMPACT_ATOMS: atom_id res chain seq x y z
N MET A 1 -19.09 -13.54 -19.06
CA MET A 1 -19.58 -13.42 -20.45
C MET A 1 -21.05 -13.81 -20.42
N LEU A 2 -21.92 -13.12 -21.15
CA LEU A 2 -23.33 -13.54 -21.31
C LEU A 2 -23.39 -14.55 -22.46
N SER A 3 -23.97 -15.72 -22.21
CA SER A 3 -24.27 -16.67 -23.28
C SER A 3 -25.32 -16.04 -24.20
N LYS A 4 -24.98 -15.77 -25.45
CA LYS A 4 -25.90 -15.11 -26.41
C LYS A 4 -27.20 -15.90 -26.66
N ARG A 5 -27.26 -17.18 -26.29
CA ARG A 5 -28.39 -18.08 -26.53
C ARG A 5 -29.38 -18.20 -25.36
N LYS A 6 -28.94 -17.92 -24.14
CA LYS A 6 -29.78 -17.91 -22.93
C LYS A 6 -29.28 -16.75 -22.09
N LYS A 7 -30.15 -15.78 -21.77
CA LYS A 7 -29.83 -14.57 -20.97
C LYS A 7 -29.48 -14.89 -19.50
N GLU A 8 -28.85 -16.03 -19.25
CA GLU A 8 -28.42 -16.51 -17.96
C GLU A 8 -26.97 -16.05 -17.71
N GLY A 9 -26.70 -15.61 -16.48
CA GLY A 9 -25.34 -15.33 -16.05
C GLY A 9 -24.53 -16.62 -16.00
N CYS A 10 -23.37 -16.64 -16.64
CA CYS A 10 -22.44 -17.75 -16.53
C CYS A 10 -21.56 -17.52 -15.29
N PHE A 11 -21.69 -18.43 -14.32
CA PHE A 11 -20.99 -18.44 -13.04
C PHE A 11 -20.22 -19.75 -12.90
N CYS A 12 -19.08 -19.72 -12.21
CA CYS A 12 -18.35 -20.92 -11.83
C CYS A 12 -18.69 -21.31 -10.38
N GLU A 13 -18.19 -22.47 -9.94
CA GLU A 13 -18.18 -22.84 -8.53
C GLU A 13 -17.44 -21.79 -7.70
N ARG A 14 -17.82 -21.66 -6.43
CA ARG A 14 -17.23 -20.70 -5.50
C ARG A 14 -15.74 -21.00 -5.31
N ARG A 15 -14.89 -19.99 -5.56
CA ARG A 15 -13.44 -20.08 -5.37
C ARG A 15 -13.01 -19.32 -4.10
N SER A 16 -12.73 -20.06 -3.03
CA SER A 16 -12.38 -19.50 -1.71
C SER A 16 -11.00 -18.83 -1.67
N PHE A 17 -10.11 -19.14 -2.61
CA PHE A 17 -8.79 -18.53 -2.67
C PHE A 17 -8.82 -17.04 -3.07
N ALA A 18 -9.90 -16.55 -3.67
CA ALA A 18 -10.02 -15.16 -4.09
C ALA A 18 -10.47 -14.29 -2.90
N PRO A 19 -9.64 -13.34 -2.41
CA PRO A 19 -9.99 -12.47 -1.28
C PRO A 19 -10.92 -11.34 -1.71
N VAL A 20 -12.13 -11.70 -2.15
CA VAL A 20 -13.18 -10.79 -2.62
C VAL A 20 -14.49 -11.11 -1.91
N LEU A 21 -15.44 -10.15 -1.94
CA LEU A 21 -16.79 -10.37 -1.43
C LEU A 21 -17.43 -11.61 -2.07
N ASP A 22 -18.15 -12.39 -1.26
CA ASP A 22 -18.82 -13.63 -1.63
C ASP A 22 -19.57 -13.61 -2.96
N LYS A 23 -20.31 -12.52 -3.22
CA LYS A 23 -21.07 -12.32 -4.47
C LYS A 23 -20.20 -12.33 -5.73
N TYR A 24 -18.90 -12.13 -5.60
CA TYR A 24 -17.95 -12.10 -6.70
C TYR A 24 -17.13 -13.39 -6.82
N GLN A 25 -17.12 -14.29 -5.83
CA GLN A 25 -16.30 -15.51 -5.83
C GLN A 25 -16.71 -16.55 -6.88
N MET A 26 -17.83 -16.35 -7.55
CA MET A 26 -18.36 -17.21 -8.63
C MET A 26 -18.13 -16.62 -10.04
N ASP A 27 -17.35 -15.53 -10.16
CA ASP A 27 -16.96 -15.00 -11.47
C ASP A 27 -15.99 -15.97 -12.18
N ILE A 28 -16.28 -16.32 -13.44
CA ILE A 28 -15.47 -17.21 -14.31
C ILE A 28 -13.96 -16.87 -14.32
N ILE A 29 -13.61 -15.60 -14.10
CA ILE A 29 -12.21 -15.16 -14.11
C ILE A 29 -11.35 -15.90 -13.10
N TRP A 30 -11.96 -16.43 -12.02
CA TRP A 30 -11.25 -17.21 -11.02
C TRP A 30 -10.80 -18.57 -11.54
N MET A 31 -11.45 -19.15 -12.54
CA MET A 31 -10.92 -20.35 -13.20
C MET A 31 -9.61 -20.06 -13.93
N VAL A 32 -9.52 -18.88 -14.56
CA VAL A 32 -8.27 -18.44 -15.21
C VAL A 32 -7.18 -18.23 -14.17
N TRP A 33 -7.49 -17.56 -13.07
CA TRP A 33 -6.54 -17.36 -11.97
C TRP A 33 -6.10 -18.67 -11.32
N GLU A 34 -7.00 -19.62 -11.13
CA GLU A 34 -6.66 -20.93 -10.58
C GLU A 34 -5.66 -21.66 -11.48
N LEU A 35 -5.87 -21.65 -12.80
CA LEU A 35 -4.92 -22.24 -13.75
C LEU A 35 -3.54 -21.58 -13.65
N LEU A 36 -3.49 -20.24 -13.58
CA LEU A 36 -2.21 -19.52 -13.42
C LEU A 36 -1.50 -19.89 -12.12
N LEU A 37 -2.24 -19.99 -11.01
CA LEU A 37 -1.68 -20.36 -9.71
C LEU A 37 -1.21 -21.83 -9.68
N LEU A 38 -1.93 -22.73 -10.32
CA LEU A 38 -1.54 -24.13 -10.47
C LEU A 38 -0.27 -24.28 -11.31
N GLU A 39 -0.15 -23.51 -12.38
CA GLU A 39 1.05 -23.55 -13.23
C GLU A 39 2.27 -23.02 -12.47
N CYS A 40 2.13 -21.93 -11.70
CA CYS A 40 3.19 -21.42 -10.83
C CYS A 40 3.69 -22.44 -9.81
N LYS A 41 2.82 -23.34 -9.32
CA LYS A 41 3.20 -24.37 -8.34
C LYS A 41 4.11 -25.46 -8.91
N LYS A 42 4.18 -25.61 -10.23
CA LYS A 42 5.06 -26.58 -10.88
C LYS A 42 6.51 -26.11 -10.97
N ASP A 43 6.73 -24.80 -10.85
CA ASP A 43 8.04 -24.20 -10.98
C ASP A 43 8.76 -24.25 -9.61
N GLU A 44 10.02 -24.70 -9.58
CA GLU A 44 10.80 -24.80 -8.33
C GLU A 44 11.14 -23.41 -7.76
N LYS A 45 11.12 -22.38 -8.61
CA LYS A 45 11.49 -21.01 -8.23
C LYS A 45 10.33 -20.30 -7.52
N HIS A 46 10.48 -20.09 -6.21
CA HIS A 46 9.53 -19.40 -5.35
C HIS A 46 9.15 -17.97 -5.84
N ILE A 47 10.05 -17.30 -6.59
CA ILE A 47 9.87 -15.91 -7.03
C ILE A 47 8.62 -15.75 -7.92
N LYS A 48 8.38 -16.66 -8.88
CA LYS A 48 7.21 -16.53 -9.77
C LYS A 48 5.89 -16.69 -9.01
N SER A 49 5.87 -17.59 -8.02
CA SER A 49 4.72 -17.79 -7.14
C SER A 49 4.40 -16.52 -6.34
N GLU A 50 5.42 -15.87 -5.76
CA GLU A 50 5.27 -14.61 -5.02
C GLU A 50 4.74 -13.47 -5.90
N ILE A 51 5.28 -13.31 -7.10
CA ILE A 51 4.78 -12.32 -8.06
C ILE A 51 3.33 -12.63 -8.43
N MET A 52 2.98 -13.89 -8.70
CA MET A 52 1.62 -14.27 -9.07
C MET A 52 0.61 -14.03 -7.94
N ASN A 53 0.96 -14.35 -6.69
CA ASN A 53 0.13 -14.05 -5.52
C ASN A 53 -0.04 -12.54 -5.31
N SER A 54 1.02 -11.76 -5.52
CA SER A 54 0.97 -10.30 -5.47
C SER A 54 0.05 -9.72 -6.56
N LEU A 55 0.13 -10.25 -7.78
CA LEU A 55 -0.76 -9.87 -8.89
C LEU A 55 -2.22 -10.20 -8.58
N LEU A 56 -2.50 -11.37 -8.00
CA LEU A 56 -3.84 -11.74 -7.56
C LEU A 56 -4.36 -10.76 -6.50
N SER A 57 -3.54 -10.43 -5.49
CA SER A 57 -3.91 -9.46 -4.45
C SER A 57 -4.29 -8.11 -5.06
N ILE A 58 -3.45 -7.56 -5.95
CA ILE A 58 -3.73 -6.31 -6.67
C ILE A 58 -5.01 -6.44 -7.52
N PHE A 59 -5.22 -7.60 -8.16
CA PHE A 59 -6.41 -7.87 -8.94
C PHE A 59 -7.68 -7.90 -8.08
N CYS A 60 -7.60 -8.27 -6.81
CA CYS A 60 -8.72 -8.36 -5.87
C CYS A 60 -9.06 -7.03 -5.16
N ILE A 61 -8.17 -6.04 -5.13
CA ILE A 61 -8.40 -4.75 -4.46
C ILE A 61 -9.72 -4.12 -4.93
N LYS A 62 -10.68 -3.90 -4.04
CA LYS A 62 -12.00 -3.31 -4.34
C LYS A 62 -12.68 -3.97 -5.56
N TYR A 63 -12.56 -5.29 -5.70
CA TYR A 63 -13.04 -6.02 -6.88
C TYR A 63 -14.55 -5.83 -7.11
N THR A 64 -14.91 -5.66 -8.38
CA THR A 64 -16.28 -5.71 -8.88
C THR A 64 -16.26 -6.38 -10.25
N SER A 65 -17.39 -6.95 -10.68
CA SER A 65 -17.48 -7.67 -11.96
C SER A 65 -17.10 -6.84 -13.19
N GLY A 66 -17.06 -5.50 -13.13
CA GLY A 66 -16.57 -4.63 -14.20
C GLY A 66 -15.05 -4.48 -14.26
N LEU A 67 -14.34 -4.69 -13.14
CA LEU A 67 -12.91 -4.44 -13.03
C LEU A 67 -12.07 -5.48 -13.77
N LYS A 68 -12.55 -6.71 -13.95
CA LYS A 68 -11.85 -7.75 -14.73
C LYS A 68 -11.46 -7.28 -16.15
N LYS A 69 -12.29 -6.45 -16.80
CA LYS A 69 -11.97 -5.89 -18.14
C LYS A 69 -10.89 -4.80 -18.07
N LYS A 70 -10.89 -4.00 -17.01
CA LYS A 70 -9.90 -2.94 -16.78
C LYS A 70 -8.54 -3.50 -16.36
N ARG A 71 -8.54 -4.62 -15.61
CA ARG A 71 -7.35 -5.28 -15.05
C ARG A 71 -6.82 -6.43 -15.91
N ARG A 72 -7.28 -6.58 -17.14
CA ARG A 72 -6.84 -7.66 -18.06
C ARG A 72 -5.32 -7.71 -18.27
N TYR A 73 -4.64 -6.57 -18.17
CA TYR A 73 -3.19 -6.49 -18.33
C TYR A 73 -2.43 -7.21 -17.21
N LEU A 74 -3.01 -7.33 -16.01
CA LEU A 74 -2.42 -8.14 -14.94
C LEU A 74 -2.42 -9.64 -15.31
N LEU A 75 -3.47 -10.11 -15.98
CA LEU A 75 -3.54 -11.48 -16.48
C LEU A 75 -2.54 -11.70 -17.63
N TYR A 76 -2.44 -10.76 -18.56
CA TYR A 76 -1.46 -10.85 -19.65
C TYR A 76 -0.04 -10.89 -19.11
N PHE A 77 0.27 -10.06 -18.11
CA PHE A 77 1.56 -10.10 -17.43
C PHE A 77 1.78 -11.44 -16.72
N GLY A 78 0.79 -11.97 -16.02
CA GLY A 78 0.88 -13.30 -15.39
C GLY A 78 1.13 -14.43 -16.40
N ILE A 79 0.49 -14.39 -17.57
CA ILE A 79 0.73 -15.37 -18.66
C ILE A 79 2.15 -15.21 -19.20
N THR A 80 2.60 -13.98 -19.43
CA THR A 80 3.95 -13.66 -19.92
C THR A 80 5.00 -14.21 -18.94
N LEU A 81 4.80 -14.01 -17.64
CA LEU A 81 5.68 -14.51 -16.58
C LEU A 81 5.84 -16.04 -16.56
N LEU A 82 4.80 -16.76 -16.99
CA LEU A 82 4.79 -18.23 -17.03
C LEU A 82 5.32 -18.79 -18.35
N THR A 83 5.07 -18.11 -19.46
CA THR A 83 5.35 -18.62 -20.80
C THR A 83 6.68 -18.14 -21.37
N GLU A 84 7.18 -17.00 -20.91
CA GLU A 84 8.44 -16.42 -21.38
C GLU A 84 9.59 -16.67 -20.40
N THR A 85 10.81 -16.70 -20.93
CA THR A 85 12.02 -16.78 -20.12
C THR A 85 12.34 -15.41 -19.54
N VAL A 86 12.08 -15.23 -18.25
CA VAL A 86 12.43 -14.01 -17.51
C VAL A 86 13.78 -14.19 -16.83
N ASP A 87 14.73 -13.31 -17.15
CA ASP A 87 15.99 -13.22 -16.41
C ASP A 87 15.76 -12.48 -15.09
N LEU A 88 15.91 -13.20 -13.98
CA LEU A 88 15.73 -12.68 -12.64
C LEU A 88 17.05 -12.17 -12.03
N ASN A 89 18.17 -12.28 -12.74
CA ASN A 89 19.48 -11.81 -12.28
C ASN A 89 19.74 -10.35 -12.64
N VAL A 90 18.88 -9.74 -13.46
CA VAL A 90 18.98 -8.33 -13.80
C VAL A 90 18.54 -7.51 -12.59
N ASP A 91 19.46 -6.71 -12.05
CA ASP A 91 19.17 -5.82 -10.95
C ASP A 91 18.09 -4.80 -11.35
N ILE A 92 17.04 -4.70 -10.53
CA ILE A 92 15.94 -3.75 -10.75
C ILE A 92 16.43 -2.30 -10.58
N LEU A 93 17.44 -2.10 -9.74
CA LEU A 93 17.95 -0.79 -9.33
C LEU A 93 19.45 -0.70 -9.56
N ASN A 94 19.86 0.17 -10.48
CA ASN A 94 21.27 0.42 -10.79
C ASN A 94 21.92 1.40 -9.81
N ASP A 95 21.17 2.42 -9.35
CA ASP A 95 21.70 3.48 -8.48
C ASP A 95 21.15 3.36 -7.05
N LYS A 96 21.68 2.38 -6.32
CA LYS A 96 21.29 2.11 -4.91
C LYS A 96 21.70 3.26 -3.99
N ASP A 97 22.76 3.99 -4.33
CA ASP A 97 23.30 5.10 -3.53
C ASP A 97 22.39 6.33 -3.54
N ALA A 98 21.85 6.70 -4.71
CA ALA A 98 20.87 7.77 -4.80
C ALA A 98 19.63 7.47 -3.95
N ILE A 99 19.15 6.21 -3.97
CA ILE A 99 18.00 5.77 -3.18
C ILE A 99 18.30 5.84 -1.68
N HIS A 100 19.46 5.36 -1.23
CA HIS A 100 19.84 5.45 0.18
C HIS A 100 19.90 6.90 0.67
N LYS A 101 20.41 7.83 -0.15
CA LYS A 101 20.40 9.27 0.16
C LYS A 101 18.99 9.85 0.30
N ILE A 102 18.04 9.39 -0.51
CA ILE A 102 16.63 9.83 -0.43
C ILE A 102 15.97 9.26 0.81
N ILE A 103 16.16 7.96 1.08
CA ILE A 103 15.63 7.30 2.29
C ILE A 103 16.15 7.99 3.55
N GLY A 104 17.44 8.33 3.59
CA GLY A 104 18.03 9.07 4.72
C GLY A 104 17.45 10.48 4.93
N LYS A 105 16.75 11.05 3.94
CA LYS A 105 16.08 12.36 4.05
C LYS A 105 14.59 12.27 4.33
N ILE A 106 14.03 11.07 4.51
CA ILE A 106 12.58 10.89 4.67
C ILE A 106 12.03 11.61 5.91
N ASP A 107 12.85 11.77 6.96
CA ASP A 107 12.50 12.54 8.15
C ASP A 107 12.15 14.00 7.86
N VAL A 108 12.76 14.59 6.84
CA VAL A 108 12.45 15.97 6.40
C VAL A 108 11.03 16.02 5.84
N VAL A 109 10.66 15.03 5.02
CA VAL A 109 9.31 14.90 4.46
C VAL A 109 8.28 14.75 5.58
N TYR A 110 8.56 13.90 6.58
CA TYR A 110 7.67 13.75 7.74
C TYR A 110 7.54 15.04 8.56
N LYS A 111 8.63 15.79 8.77
CA LYS A 111 8.58 17.10 9.42
C LYS A 111 7.73 18.10 8.66
N ASP A 112 7.82 18.13 7.34
CA ASP A 112 7.03 19.03 6.50
C ASP A 112 5.54 18.67 6.49
N VAL A 113 5.19 17.39 6.51
CA VAL A 113 3.80 16.93 6.68
C VAL A 113 3.28 17.30 8.08
N LYS A 114 4.09 17.14 9.13
CA LYS A 114 3.72 17.45 10.52
C LYS A 114 3.39 18.93 10.73
N LYS A 115 4.06 19.85 10.03
CA LYS A 115 3.75 21.30 10.09
C LYS A 115 2.31 21.63 9.71
N ASN A 116 1.71 20.83 8.82
CA ASN A 116 0.35 21.01 8.33
C ASN A 116 -0.66 20.09 9.03
N GLU A 117 -0.24 19.39 10.08
CA GLU A 117 -1.14 18.54 10.86
C GLU A 117 -2.12 19.42 11.65
N ILE A 118 -3.41 19.10 11.55
CA ILE A 118 -4.45 19.71 12.37
C ILE A 118 -4.55 18.86 13.64
N SER A 119 -3.92 19.32 14.71
CA SER A 119 -4.04 18.67 16.02
C SER A 119 -5.50 18.69 16.48
N PRO A 120 -6.01 17.58 17.07
CA PRO A 120 -7.28 17.62 17.78
C PRO A 120 -7.24 18.71 18.84
N ALA A 121 -8.35 19.41 19.05
CA ALA A 121 -8.47 20.43 20.10
C ALA A 121 -8.50 19.75 21.50
N THR A 122 -7.39 19.14 21.90
CA THR A 122 -7.16 18.43 23.16
C THR A 122 -5.91 18.95 23.87
N ASP A 123 -5.34 20.08 23.44
CA ASP A 123 -4.14 20.68 24.04
C ASP A 123 -4.32 20.95 25.55
N TYR A 124 -5.55 21.23 25.98
CA TYR A 124 -5.93 21.38 27.38
C TYR A 124 -5.74 20.12 28.25
N LEU A 125 -5.63 18.92 27.67
CA LEU A 125 -5.34 17.68 28.42
C LEU A 125 -3.86 17.56 28.80
N PHE A 126 -2.99 18.33 28.15
CA PHE A 126 -1.54 18.31 28.36
C PHE A 126 -1.02 19.56 29.07
N ASP A 127 -1.85 20.59 29.21
CA ASP A 127 -1.62 21.71 30.14
C ASP A 127 -1.50 21.17 31.57
N GLY A 128 -0.27 21.13 32.08
CA GLY A 128 0.07 20.61 33.41
C GLY A 128 0.82 19.27 33.44
N ARG A 129 1.03 18.61 32.29
CA ARG A 129 1.86 17.38 32.20
C ARG A 129 3.10 17.50 31.30
N THR A 130 3.40 18.67 30.76
CA THR A 130 4.73 18.95 30.19
C THR A 130 5.76 18.91 31.31
N ALA A 131 6.89 18.23 31.08
CA ALA A 131 8.02 18.08 31.99
C ALA A 131 8.31 19.38 32.78
N PRO A 132 8.74 19.29 34.06
CA PRO A 132 8.95 20.47 34.89
C PRO A 132 9.85 21.47 34.15
N LYS A 133 9.31 22.65 33.82
CA LYS A 133 10.09 23.74 33.18
C LYS A 133 11.42 23.86 33.90
N SER A 134 12.52 23.80 33.15
CA SER A 134 13.87 23.93 33.70
C SER A 134 13.95 25.23 34.49
N ASN A 135 14.73 25.27 35.57
CA ASN A 135 14.94 26.49 36.34
C ASN A 135 15.51 27.64 35.46
N LEU A 136 16.16 27.29 34.34
CA LEU A 136 16.60 28.24 33.32
C LEU A 136 15.43 28.91 32.59
N ASP A 137 14.43 28.14 32.15
CA ASP A 137 13.26 28.67 31.43
C ASP A 137 12.45 29.63 32.30
N LYS A 138 12.33 29.32 33.60
CA LYS A 138 11.68 30.19 34.59
C LYS A 138 12.46 31.49 34.82
N THR A 139 13.79 31.45 34.73
CA THR A 139 14.64 32.64 34.88
C THR A 139 14.53 33.54 33.66
N ILE A 140 14.47 32.95 32.46
CA ILE A 140 14.29 33.68 31.20
C ILE A 140 12.92 34.37 31.15
N GLU A 141 11.83 33.67 31.52
CA GLU A 141 10.49 34.27 31.62
C GLU A 141 10.45 35.46 32.59
N ARG A 142 11.16 35.38 33.73
CA ARG A 142 11.24 36.47 34.70
C ARG A 142 12.05 37.66 34.19
N LEU A 143 13.16 37.42 33.49
CA LEU A 143 13.97 38.47 32.87
C LEU A 143 13.19 39.21 31.77
N ASP A 144 12.43 38.49 30.95
CA ASP A 144 11.58 39.09 29.92
C ASP A 144 10.41 39.88 30.52
N ALA A 145 9.82 39.40 31.61
CA ALA A 145 8.79 40.13 32.34
C ALA A 145 9.33 41.42 32.98
N LEU A 146 10.54 41.37 33.56
CA LEU A 146 11.23 42.54 34.10
C LEU A 146 11.60 43.55 33.01
N ASN A 147 12.09 43.10 31.85
CA ASN A 147 12.41 43.99 30.73
C ASN A 147 11.17 44.70 30.18
N LYS A 148 10.01 44.04 30.16
CA LYS A 148 8.73 44.68 29.78
C LYS A 148 8.24 45.70 30.80
N MET A 149 8.56 45.53 32.08
CA MET A 149 8.21 46.49 33.14
C MET A 149 9.20 47.65 33.26
N SER A 150 10.42 47.50 32.71
CA SER A 150 11.50 48.50 32.79
C SER A 150 11.62 49.34 31.51
N GLY A 151 10.73 49.13 30.55
CA GLY A 151 10.70 49.77 29.23
C GLY A 151 9.60 50.83 29.09
N GLU A 152 9.43 51.68 30.10
CA GLU A 152 8.80 53.02 30.01
C GLU A 152 9.75 54.05 30.64
#